data_AF-A0AAV7GB94-F1
#
_entry.id   AF-A0AAV7GB94-F1
#
_cell.length_a   1.000
_cell.length_b   1.000
_cell.length_c   1.000
_cell.angle_alpha   90.00
_cell.angle_beta   90.00
_cell.angle_gamma   90.00
#
_symmetry.space_group_name_H-M   'P 1'
#
loop_
_entity.id
_entity.type
_entity.pdbx_description
1 polymer ?
#
loop_
_entity_poly.entity_id
_entity_poly.type
_entity_poly.pdbx_seq_one_letter_code
_entity_poly.pdbx_strand_id
1 'polypeptide(L)'
;MGFKSLRDSSGHESHTASTVVGHFVYDMNYDGRATGAVRGVPIPRIAIYKACWNSGCYEADLLAAFYNAIEDGVDIISLSLGPESPHGDFFNVAIFVGSFHAMISVFVKLNNMISTRKLFDEMTKKNLFL
;
A
#
# COMPACT_ATOMS: atom_id res chain seq x y z
N MET A 1 -3.64 16.07 -16.27
CA MET A 1 -5.05 16.00 -15.82
C MET A 1 -5.15 14.88 -14.80
N GLY A 2 -5.45 15.20 -13.54
CA GLY A 2 -5.75 14.19 -12.51
C GLY A 2 -7.27 14.08 -12.34
N PHE A 3 -7.79 12.87 -12.11
CA PHE A 3 -9.19 12.69 -11.76
C PHE A 3 -9.41 13.05 -10.29
N LYS A 4 -10.39 13.90 -9.97
CA LYS A 4 -10.91 14.08 -8.59
C LYS A 4 -11.82 12.90 -8.21
N SER A 5 -11.31 11.69 -8.34
CA SER A 5 -12.00 10.44 -8.03
C SER A 5 -10.99 9.32 -7.76
N LEU A 6 -11.49 8.16 -7.32
CA LEU A 6 -10.70 6.94 -7.12
C LEU A 6 -10.16 6.33 -8.43
N ARG A 7 -10.50 6.90 -9.60
CA ARG A 7 -10.00 6.40 -10.88
C ARG A 7 -8.48 6.50 -10.95
N ASP A 8 -7.87 5.36 -11.26
CA ASP A 8 -6.45 5.25 -11.53
C ASP A 8 -6.13 5.88 -12.90
N SER A 9 -5.18 6.83 -12.90
CA SER A 9 -4.67 7.50 -14.09
C SER A 9 -3.23 7.10 -14.44
N SER A 10 -2.56 6.33 -13.58
CA SER A 10 -1.16 5.92 -13.73
C SER A 10 -1.02 4.46 -14.15
N GLY A 11 -1.98 3.61 -13.78
CA GLY A 11 -1.92 2.15 -13.93
C GLY A 11 -1.21 1.43 -12.77
N HIS A 12 -0.51 2.15 -11.89
CA HIS A 12 0.27 1.58 -10.78
C HIS A 12 -0.64 0.90 -9.76
N GLU A 13 -1.74 1.57 -9.41
CA GLU A 13 -2.74 1.09 -8.48
C GLU A 13 -3.48 -0.12 -9.05
N SER A 14 -3.91 -0.07 -10.31
CA SER A 14 -4.60 -1.17 -10.98
C SER A 14 -3.72 -2.41 -11.13
N HIS A 15 -2.44 -2.23 -11.47
CA HIS A 15 -1.47 -3.32 -11.52
C HIS A 15 -1.23 -3.95 -10.14
N THR A 16 -1.08 -3.12 -9.10
CA THR A 16 -0.90 -3.59 -7.72
C THR A 16 -2.15 -4.34 -7.23
N ALA A 17 -3.34 -3.76 -7.41
CA ALA A 17 -4.59 -4.36 -6.99
C ALA A 17 -4.85 -5.69 -7.70
N SER A 18 -4.63 -5.78 -9.02
CA SER A 18 -4.81 -7.02 -9.78
C SER A 18 -3.81 -8.11 -9.37
N THR A 19 -2.59 -7.74 -8.99
CA THR A 19 -1.60 -8.69 -8.47
C THR A 19 -2.04 -9.27 -7.11
N VAL A 20 -2.60 -8.45 -6.23
CA VAL A 20 -3.02 -8.90 -4.89
C VAL A 20 -4.31 -9.70 -4.95
N VAL A 21 -5.34 -9.18 -5.63
CA VAL A 21 -6.72 -9.71 -5.55
C VAL A 21 -7.42 -9.79 -6.90
N GLY A 22 -6.67 -9.75 -8.01
CA GLY A 22 -7.25 -9.80 -9.35
C GLY A 22 -8.07 -11.05 -9.59
N HIS A 23 -9.21 -10.88 -10.26
CA HIS A 23 -10.02 -12.00 -10.71
C HIS A 23 -9.24 -12.87 -11.70
N PHE A 24 -9.70 -14.11 -11.86
CA PHE A 24 -9.12 -15.03 -12.82
C PHE A 24 -9.34 -14.53 -14.25
N VAL A 25 -8.27 -14.39 -15.03
CA VAL A 25 -8.32 -13.99 -16.44
C VAL A 25 -7.55 -15.00 -17.27
N TYR A 26 -8.20 -15.54 -18.31
CA TYR A 26 -7.59 -16.42 -19.30
C TYR A 26 -6.89 -15.61 -20.39
N ASP A 27 -5.91 -16.21 -21.05
CA ASP A 27 -5.22 -15.67 -22.24
C ASP A 27 -4.61 -14.26 -22.03
N MET A 28 -4.27 -13.92 -20.79
CA MET A 28 -3.58 -12.67 -20.47
C MET A 28 -2.15 -12.74 -21.04
N ASN A 29 -1.74 -11.67 -21.69
CA ASN A 29 -0.41 -11.53 -22.26
C ASN A 29 -0.02 -10.05 -22.36
N TYR A 30 1.28 -9.78 -22.44
CA TYR A 30 1.83 -8.47 -22.78
C TYR A 30 2.63 -8.58 -24.07
N ASP A 31 2.10 -8.04 -25.17
CA ASP A 31 2.66 -8.17 -26.52
C ASP A 31 3.04 -9.63 -26.88
N GLY A 32 2.16 -10.58 -26.54
CA GLY A 32 2.37 -12.02 -26.79
C GLY A 32 3.35 -12.71 -25.85
N ARG A 33 3.82 -12.03 -24.79
CA ARG A 33 4.68 -12.60 -23.75
C ARG A 33 3.91 -12.94 -22.48
N ALA A 34 4.46 -13.88 -21.70
CA ALA A 34 3.89 -14.36 -20.45
C ALA A 34 2.43 -14.84 -20.59
N THR A 35 2.11 -15.44 -21.75
CA THR A 35 0.76 -15.89 -22.06
C THR A 35 0.31 -16.99 -21.10
N GLY A 36 -0.83 -16.78 -20.48
CA GLY A 36 -1.43 -17.79 -19.62
C GLY A 36 -2.59 -17.25 -18.80
N ALA A 37 -3.01 -18.08 -17.84
CA ALA A 37 -3.98 -17.67 -16.86
C ALA A 37 -3.32 -16.94 -15.68
N VAL A 38 -3.88 -15.81 -15.30
CA VAL A 38 -3.41 -15.01 -14.14
C VAL A 38 -4.55 -14.81 -13.14
N ARG A 39 -4.20 -14.75 -11.86
CA ARG A 39 -5.10 -14.38 -10.77
C ARG A 39 -4.32 -13.91 -9.55
N GLY A 40 -4.96 -13.11 -8.72
CA GLY A 40 -4.51 -12.83 -7.35
C GLY A 40 -5.00 -13.88 -6.35
N VAL A 41 -5.09 -13.45 -5.09
CA VAL A 41 -5.71 -14.21 -4.00
C VAL A 41 -7.20 -14.44 -4.33
N PRO A 42 -7.73 -15.66 -4.18
CA PRO A 42 -9.14 -15.97 -4.47
C PRO A 42 -10.06 -15.51 -3.34
N ILE A 43 -11.26 -15.03 -3.69
CA ILE A 43 -12.34 -14.65 -2.73
C ILE A 43 -12.04 -13.46 -1.77
N PRO A 44 -11.10 -12.53 -2.00
CA PRO A 44 -10.98 -11.33 -1.17
C PRO A 44 -12.00 -10.25 -1.57
N ARG A 45 -12.34 -9.38 -0.62
CA ARG A 45 -12.93 -8.07 -0.92
C ARG A 45 -11.82 -7.04 -1.01
N ILE A 46 -12.02 -6.01 -1.83
CA ILE A 46 -11.06 -4.91 -1.99
C ILE A 46 -11.71 -3.58 -1.66
N ALA A 47 -11.01 -2.79 -0.84
CA ALA A 47 -11.25 -1.37 -0.63
C ALA A 47 -10.04 -0.59 -1.13
N ILE A 48 -10.27 0.54 -1.80
CA ILE A 48 -9.22 1.37 -2.40
C ILE A 48 -9.18 2.72 -1.68
N TYR A 49 -8.02 3.04 -1.10
CA TYR A 49 -7.73 4.32 -0.47
C TYR A 49 -6.68 5.04 -1.31
N LYS A 50 -7.13 5.97 -2.16
CA LYS A 50 -6.23 6.71 -3.05
C LYS A 50 -5.53 7.83 -2.28
N ALA A 51 -4.20 7.72 -2.14
CA ALA A 51 -3.35 8.70 -1.46
C ALA A 51 -2.31 9.36 -2.37
N CYS A 52 -2.24 8.94 -3.64
CA CYS A 52 -1.30 9.46 -4.63
C CYS A 52 -2.06 10.10 -5.79
N TRP A 53 -1.48 11.19 -6.29
CA TRP A 53 -1.99 11.98 -7.41
C TRP A 53 -0.88 12.22 -8.42
N ASN A 54 -1.22 12.80 -9.57
CA ASN A 54 -0.21 13.19 -10.57
C ASN A 54 0.86 14.15 -10.02
N SER A 55 0.57 14.88 -8.94
CA SER A 55 1.50 15.79 -8.27
C SER A 55 2.33 15.12 -7.16
N GLY A 56 2.13 13.82 -6.91
CA GLY A 56 2.81 13.06 -5.87
C GLY A 56 1.87 12.47 -4.82
N CYS A 57 2.48 11.83 -3.82
CA CYS A 57 1.79 11.30 -2.65
C CYS A 57 2.08 12.23 -1.46
N TYR A 58 1.06 12.88 -0.93
CA TYR A 58 1.23 13.80 0.19
C TYR A 58 1.13 13.03 1.51
N GLU A 59 1.99 13.39 2.48
CA GLU A 59 2.02 12.75 3.80
C GLU A 59 0.64 12.76 4.50
N ALA A 60 -0.11 13.86 4.35
CA ALA A 60 -1.47 13.98 4.89
C ALA A 60 -2.46 12.99 4.26
N ASP A 61 -2.42 12.81 2.93
CA ASP A 61 -3.29 11.88 2.22
C ASP A 61 -2.94 10.42 2.55
N LEU A 62 -1.65 10.12 2.71
CA LEU A 62 -1.16 8.80 3.15
C LEU A 62 -1.67 8.48 4.57
N LEU A 63 -1.53 9.42 5.51
CA LEU A 63 -1.99 9.21 6.88
C LEU A 63 -3.52 9.06 6.96
N ALA A 64 -4.26 9.86 6.18
CA ALA A 64 -5.71 9.74 6.07
C ALA A 64 -6.12 8.38 5.48
N ALA A 65 -5.40 7.86 4.49
CA ALA A 65 -5.66 6.54 3.93
C ALA A 65 -5.45 5.41 4.96
N PHE A 66 -4.40 5.48 5.78
CA PHE A 66 -4.20 4.53 6.88
C PHE A 66 -5.33 4.61 7.90
N TYR A 67 -5.71 5.82 8.32
CA TYR A 67 -6.77 6.02 9.30
C TYR A 67 -8.10 5.43 8.82
N ASN A 68 -8.52 5.77 7.60
CA ASN A 68 -9.76 5.27 7.01
C ASN A 68 -9.74 3.75 6.84
N ALA A 69 -8.59 3.17 6.45
CA ALA A 69 -8.46 1.72 6.33
C ALA A 69 -8.62 0.99 7.68
N ILE A 70 -8.06 1.56 8.75
CA ILE A 70 -8.21 1.03 10.11
C ILE A 70 -9.65 1.19 10.59
N GLU A 71 -10.27 2.34 10.38
CA GLU A 71 -11.65 2.63 10.77
C GLU A 71 -12.65 1.72 10.04
N ASP A 72 -12.43 1.47 8.74
CA ASP A 72 -13.23 0.54 7.93
C ASP A 72 -13.00 -0.94 8.32
N GLY A 73 -12.02 -1.23 9.18
CA GLY A 73 -11.75 -2.57 9.70
C GLY A 73 -11.18 -3.53 8.66
N VAL A 74 -10.32 -3.04 7.75
CA VAL A 74 -9.68 -3.92 6.76
C VAL A 74 -8.73 -4.92 7.42
N ASP A 75 -8.69 -6.16 6.94
CA ASP A 75 -7.83 -7.19 7.54
C ASP A 75 -6.34 -7.03 7.16
N ILE A 76 -6.08 -6.56 5.93
CA ILE A 76 -4.74 -6.44 5.35
C ILE A 76 -4.63 -5.13 4.56
N ILE A 77 -3.58 -4.35 4.81
CA ILE A 77 -3.18 -3.21 3.98
C ILE A 77 -2.02 -3.62 3.07
N SER A 78 -2.25 -3.57 1.76
CA SER A 78 -1.19 -3.73 0.76
C SER A 78 -0.76 -2.36 0.23
N LEU A 79 0.46 -1.95 0.57
CA LEU A 79 1.03 -0.66 0.17
C LEU A 79 2.28 -0.88 -0.68
N SER A 80 2.23 -0.43 -1.93
CA SER A 80 3.35 -0.49 -2.88
C SER A 80 3.97 0.88 -3.12
N LEU A 81 4.27 1.56 -2.01
CA LEU A 81 4.87 2.90 -1.95
C LEU A 81 6.01 2.88 -0.92
N GLY A 82 6.92 3.83 -1.01
CA GLY A 82 7.99 4.06 -0.05
C GLY A 82 8.41 5.53 -0.08
N PRO A 83 8.99 6.06 1.00
CA PRO A 83 9.45 7.43 1.01
C PRO A 83 10.64 7.60 0.06
N GLU A 84 10.78 8.79 -0.54
CA GLU A 84 11.96 9.12 -1.33
C GLU A 84 13.21 9.11 -0.46
N SER A 85 14.35 8.73 -1.05
CA SER A 85 15.63 8.71 -0.35
C SER A 85 16.43 9.99 -0.66
N PRO A 86 17.08 10.62 0.33
CA PRO A 86 17.08 10.26 1.75
C PRO A 86 15.77 10.66 2.45
N HIS A 87 15.24 9.78 3.28
CA HIS A 87 14.08 10.09 4.12
C HIS A 87 14.52 10.62 5.50
N GLY A 88 13.66 11.44 6.09
CA GLY A 88 13.85 11.95 7.45
C GLY A 88 13.68 10.85 8.52
N ASP A 89 13.62 11.28 9.78
CA ASP A 89 13.35 10.39 10.91
C ASP A 89 12.04 9.62 10.72
N PHE A 90 12.01 8.35 11.15
CA PHE A 90 10.86 7.46 10.99
C PHE A 90 9.56 8.04 11.56
N PHE A 91 9.67 8.89 12.58
CA PHE A 91 8.55 9.55 13.25
C PHE A 91 7.88 10.66 12.42
N ASN A 92 8.54 11.13 11.35
CA ASN A 92 8.05 12.23 10.52
C ASN A 92 7.63 11.79 9.11
N VAL A 93 7.51 10.48 8.87
CA VAL A 93 7.11 9.93 7.57
C VAL A 93 5.84 9.09 7.77
N ALA A 94 4.76 9.47 7.09
CA ALA A 94 3.42 8.92 7.27
C ALA A 94 3.36 7.42 6.96
N ILE A 95 4.16 6.91 6.03
CA ILE A 95 4.21 5.46 5.75
C ILE A 95 4.64 4.69 6.99
N PHE A 96 5.62 5.19 7.75
CA PHE A 96 6.10 4.51 8.95
C PHE A 96 5.13 4.68 10.11
N VAL A 97 4.67 5.91 10.37
CA VAL A 97 3.70 6.21 11.44
C VAL A 97 2.38 5.46 11.23
N GLY A 98 1.84 5.52 10.01
CA GLY A 98 0.60 4.84 9.63
C GLY A 98 0.73 3.32 9.68
N SER A 99 1.85 2.76 9.20
CA SER A 99 2.09 1.31 9.30
C SER A 99 2.20 0.83 10.75
N PHE A 100 2.85 1.61 11.61
CA PHE A 100 2.95 1.29 13.04
C PHE A 100 1.58 1.29 13.71
N HIS A 101 0.78 2.33 13.46
CA HIS A 101 -0.56 2.42 14.01
C HIS A 101 -1.46 1.28 13.50
N ALA A 102 -1.37 0.97 12.20
CA ALA A 102 -2.10 -0.14 11.60
C ALA A 102 -1.68 -1.50 12.17
N MET A 103 -0.40 -1.73 12.51
CA MET A 103 0.06 -3.01 13.07
C MET A 103 -0.67 -3.45 14.35
N ILE A 104 -1.28 -2.51 15.08
CA ILE A 104 -2.04 -2.80 16.30
C ILE A 104 -3.39 -3.46 15.96
N SER A 105 -3.90 -3.28 14.73
CA SER A 105 -5.26 -3.67 14.34
C SER A 105 -5.35 -4.44 13.01
N VAL A 106 -4.31 -4.38 12.15
CA VAL A 106 -4.32 -4.78 10.74
C VAL A 106 -2.94 -5.32 10.32
N PHE A 107 -2.89 -6.34 9.45
CA PHE A 107 -1.62 -6.79 8.87
C PHE A 107 -1.17 -5.88 7.73
N VAL A 108 0.05 -5.33 7.80
CA VAL A 108 0.59 -4.42 6.77
C VAL A 108 1.64 -5.12 5.92
N LYS A 109 1.44 -5.13 4.59
CA LYS A 109 2.43 -5.60 3.60
C LYS A 109 3.01 -4.42 2.82
N LEU A 110 4.30 -4.17 3.02
CA LEU A 110 5.08 -3.16 2.30
C LEU A 110 5.87 -3.83 1.18
N ASN A 111 5.54 -3.52 -0.08
CA ASN A 111 6.15 -4.20 -1.23
C ASN A 111 7.49 -3.57 -1.68
N ASN A 112 7.79 -2.33 -1.25
CA ASN A 112 8.97 -1.56 -1.68
C ASN A 112 9.91 -1.14 -0.53
N MET A 113 9.77 -1.69 0.68
CA MET A 113 10.58 -1.26 1.83
C MET A 113 11.74 -2.20 2.11
N ILE A 114 12.95 -1.65 2.16
CA ILE A 114 14.22 -2.39 2.32
C ILE A 114 14.34 -3.16 3.66
N SER A 115 13.54 -2.86 4.69
CA SER A 115 13.41 -3.76 5.84
C SER A 115 12.27 -3.35 6.78
N THR A 116 11.11 -4.01 6.69
CA THR A 116 10.08 -4.00 7.73
C THR A 116 10.64 -4.39 9.10
N ARG A 117 11.67 -5.25 9.12
CA ARG A 117 12.37 -5.68 10.32
C ARG A 117 13.18 -4.56 10.98
N LYS A 118 13.93 -3.74 10.22
CA LYS A 118 14.64 -2.58 10.79
C LYS A 118 13.68 -1.55 11.39
N LEU A 119 12.57 -1.28 10.70
CA LEU A 119 11.53 -0.38 11.20
C LEU A 119 10.98 -0.88 12.54
N PHE A 120 10.64 -2.17 12.62
CA PHE A 120 10.16 -2.79 13.86
C PHE A 120 11.21 -2.73 14.96
N ASP A 121 12.47 -3.08 14.67
CA ASP A 121 13.58 -3.04 15.63
C ASP A 121 13.84 -1.62 16.17
N GLU A 122 13.71 -0.60 15.32
CA GLU A 122 13.97 0.80 15.68
C GLU A 122 12.85 1.40 16.52
N MET A 123 11.59 1.09 16.21
CA MET A 123 10.45 1.49 17.04
C MET A 123 10.42 0.74 18.38
N THR A 124 10.81 -0.53 18.41
CA THR A 124 10.91 -1.32 19.65
C THR A 124 12.02 -0.78 20.57
N LYS A 125 13.17 -0.37 20.01
CA LYS A 125 14.28 0.21 20.78
C LYS A 125 13.93 1.52 21.50
N LYS A 126 12.94 2.27 21.00
CA LYS A 126 12.47 3.52 21.63
C LYS A 126 11.34 3.32 22.65
N ASN A 127 11.05 2.07 23.03
CA ASN A 127 10.17 1.71 24.14
C ASN A 127 8.71 2.20 24.00
N LEU A 128 8.16 2.14 22.79
CA LEU A 128 6.80 2.59 22.47
C LEU A 128 5.69 1.53 22.72
N PHE A 129 5.96 0.52 23.54
CA PHE A 129 4.95 -0.48 23.96
C PHE A 129 4.20 -0.10 25.25
N LEU A 130 4.30 1.16 25.70
CA LEU A 130 3.58 1.72 26.84
C LEU A 130 3.01 3.09 26.50
#